data_AF-A0A8S2SZY6-F1
#
_entry.id   AF-A0A8S2SZY6-F1
#
_cell.length_a   1.000
_cell.length_b   1.000
_cell.length_c   1.000
_cell.angle_alpha   90.00
_cell.angle_beta   90.00
_cell.angle_gamma   90.00
#
_symmetry.space_group_name_H-M   'P 1'
#
loop_
_entity.id
_entity.type
_entity.pdbx_description
1 polymer ?
#
loop_
_entity_poly.entity_id
_entity_poly.type
_entity_poly.pdbx_seq_one_letter_code
_entity_poly.pdbx_strand_id
1 'polypeptide(L)'
;LYAKREGKPLWRLISDFTPEEFLKCIDFRYISDVITPDEALHMLKELEPTKSERVQQVEEQGYPAYTTSAGWLGYSDEKIQRLCREAINEGFTHLK
;
A
#
# COMPACT_ATOMS: atom_id res chain seq x y z
N LEU A 1 14.87 -4.40 10.66
CA LEU A 1 16.32 -4.15 10.85
C LEU A 1 16.93 -3.48 9.63
N TYR A 2 16.73 -4.02 8.41
CA TYR A 2 17.35 -3.49 7.19
C TYR A 2 17.02 -2.02 6.88
N ALA A 3 15.74 -1.65 6.77
CA ALA A 3 15.34 -0.25 6.52
C ALA A 3 15.91 0.76 7.53
N LYS A 4 15.96 0.38 8.82
CA LYS A 4 16.58 1.21 9.87
C LYS A 4 18.09 1.37 9.65
N ARG A 5 18.79 0.31 9.25
CA ARG A 5 20.23 0.34 8.94
C ARG A 5 20.53 1.23 7.72
N GLU A 6 19.64 1.21 6.72
CA GLU A 6 19.73 2.06 5.53
C GLU A 6 19.23 3.48 5.75
N GLY A 7 18.71 3.81 6.94
CA GLY A 7 18.17 5.13 7.25
C GLY A 7 16.93 5.52 6.44
N LYS A 8 16.18 4.54 5.93
CA LYS A 8 15.00 4.76 5.06
C LYS A 8 13.72 4.27 5.71
N PRO A 9 12.56 4.92 5.47
CA PRO A 9 11.28 4.27 5.71
C PRO A 9 11.17 3.01 4.81
N LEU A 10 10.51 1.96 5.31
CA LEU A 10 10.50 0.65 4.64
C LEU A 10 9.97 0.71 3.20
N TRP A 11 8.90 1.45 2.95
CA TRP A 11 8.30 1.57 1.62
C TRP A 11 9.28 2.17 0.60
N ARG A 12 10.12 3.12 1.02
CA ARG A 12 11.15 3.75 0.18
C ARG A 12 12.29 2.78 -0.08
N LEU A 13 12.76 2.05 0.95
CA LEU A 13 13.78 1.01 0.77
C LEU A 13 13.35 -0.02 -0.30
N ILE A 14 12.12 -0.52 -0.20
CA ILE A 14 11.59 -1.52 -1.13
C ILE A 14 11.44 -0.94 -2.54
N SER A 15 11.01 0.33 -2.63
CA SER A 15 10.87 1.02 -3.92
C SER A 15 12.23 1.27 -4.59
N ASP A 16 13.30 1.40 -3.83
CA ASP A 16 14.65 1.59 -4.39
C ASP A 16 15.26 0.28 -4.95
N PHE A 17 14.66 -0.88 -4.69
CA PHE A 17 15.13 -2.15 -5.26
C PHE A 17 14.97 -2.17 -6.79
N THR A 18 15.93 -2.79 -7.45
CA THR A 18 15.76 -3.28 -8.82
C THR A 18 14.68 -4.37 -8.87
N PRO A 19 14.05 -4.59 -10.04
CA PRO A 19 13.11 -5.70 -10.22
C PRO A 19 13.67 -7.06 -9.75
N GLU A 20 14.94 -7.34 -10.06
CA GLU A 20 15.62 -8.58 -9.67
C GLU A 20 15.85 -8.69 -8.15
N GLU A 21 16.18 -7.59 -7.46
CA GLU A 21 16.32 -7.58 -6.01
C GLU A 21 14.97 -7.78 -5.30
N PHE A 22 13.91 -7.16 -5.81
CA PHE A 22 12.57 -7.36 -5.28
C PHE A 22 12.11 -8.81 -5.48
N LEU A 23 12.38 -9.40 -6.65
CA LEU A 23 12.01 -10.79 -6.95
C LEU A 23 12.63 -11.80 -5.97
N LYS A 24 13.87 -11.57 -5.53
CA LYS A 24 14.56 -12.41 -4.53
C LYS A 24 13.88 -12.41 -3.16
N CYS A 25 13.00 -11.45 -2.88
CA CYS A 25 12.26 -11.38 -1.62
C CYS A 25 11.02 -12.29 -1.60
N ILE A 26 10.64 -12.88 -2.73
CA ILE A 26 9.42 -13.67 -2.89
C ILE A 26 9.77 -15.16 -2.93
N ASP A 27 9.03 -15.95 -2.15
CA ASP A 27 9.04 -17.40 -2.24
C ASP A 27 7.94 -17.86 -3.20
N PHE A 28 8.32 -18.43 -4.34
CA PHE A 28 7.38 -18.84 -5.39
C PHE A 28 6.75 -20.22 -5.17
N ARG A 29 7.04 -20.89 -4.04
CA ARG A 29 6.39 -22.16 -3.71
C ARG A 29 4.87 -21.97 -3.63
N TYR A 30 4.14 -22.78 -4.40
CA TYR A 30 2.68 -22.81 -4.45
C TYR A 30 1.98 -21.57 -5.06
N ILE A 31 2.70 -20.75 -5.84
CA ILE A 31 2.08 -19.64 -6.60
C ILE A 31 2.37 -19.69 -8.11
N SER A 32 3.33 -20.54 -8.53
CA SER A 32 3.85 -20.57 -9.90
C SER A 32 2.86 -21.04 -10.97
N ASP A 33 1.75 -21.65 -10.56
CA ASP A 33 0.64 -22.01 -11.42
C ASP A 33 -0.25 -20.81 -11.80
N VAL A 34 -0.14 -19.69 -11.06
CA VAL A 34 -0.84 -18.43 -11.32
C VAL A 34 0.13 -17.34 -11.80
N ILE A 35 1.32 -17.26 -11.20
CA ILE A 35 2.35 -16.28 -11.57
C ILE A 35 3.74 -16.87 -11.40
N THR A 36 4.46 -16.98 -12.50
CA THR A 36 5.85 -17.45 -12.52
C THR A 36 6.84 -16.33 -12.14
N PRO A 37 8.07 -16.67 -11.72
CA PRO A 37 9.12 -15.66 -11.48
C PRO A 37 9.42 -14.78 -12.70
N ASP A 38 9.40 -15.35 -13.90
CA ASP A 38 9.69 -14.62 -15.14
C ASP A 38 8.57 -13.64 -15.49
N GLU A 39 7.31 -14.04 -15.32
CA GLU A 39 6.15 -13.15 -15.49
C GLU A 39 6.17 -12.00 -14.46
N ALA A 40 6.44 -12.31 -13.18
CA ALA A 40 6.57 -11.29 -12.14
C ALA A 40 7.72 -10.31 -12.46
N LEU A 41 8.87 -10.80 -12.91
CA LEU A 41 9.99 -9.96 -13.31
C LEU A 41 9.64 -9.06 -14.50
N HIS A 42 8.91 -9.60 -15.48
CA HIS A 42 8.44 -8.83 -16.63
C HIS A 42 7.53 -7.69 -16.20
N MET A 43 6.51 -7.97 -15.37
CA MET A 43 5.59 -6.96 -14.83
C MET A 43 6.33 -5.84 -14.07
N LEU A 44 7.34 -6.20 -13.27
CA LEU A 44 8.14 -5.22 -12.54
C LEU A 44 8.97 -4.36 -13.48
N LYS A 45 9.59 -4.94 -14.51
CA LYS A 45 10.39 -4.22 -15.52
C LYS A 45 9.55 -3.27 -16.37
N GLU A 46 8.32 -3.65 -16.71
CA GLU A 46 7.40 -2.76 -17.43
C GLU A 46 7.04 -1.51 -16.61
N LEU A 47 6.97 -1.63 -15.29
CA LEU A 47 6.60 -0.53 -14.38
C LEU A 47 7.79 0.28 -13.85
N GLU A 48 9.02 -0.24 -13.99
CA GLU A 48 10.26 0.39 -13.55
C GLU A 48 10.42 1.84 -14.05
N PRO A 49 10.16 2.17 -15.34
CA PRO A 49 10.35 3.53 -15.85
C PRO A 49 9.46 4.58 -15.17
N THR A 50 8.30 4.19 -14.65
CA THR A 50 7.34 5.10 -13.98
C THR A 50 7.59 5.25 -12.48
N LYS A 51 8.56 4.52 -11.92
CA LYS A 51 8.72 4.39 -10.47
C LYS A 51 9.02 5.73 -9.80
N SER A 52 9.91 6.53 -10.37
CA SER A 52 10.31 7.82 -9.79
C SER A 52 9.13 8.77 -9.69
N GLU A 53 8.29 8.83 -10.73
CA GLU A 53 7.09 9.67 -10.76
C GLU A 53 6.08 9.25 -9.70
N ARG A 54 5.78 7.94 -9.61
CA ARG A 54 4.83 7.41 -8.60
C ARG A 54 5.31 7.64 -7.17
N VAL A 55 6.62 7.52 -6.93
CA VAL A 55 7.22 7.78 -5.63
C VAL A 55 7.07 9.25 -5.25
N GLN A 56 7.37 10.17 -6.16
CA GLN A 56 7.16 11.60 -5.94
C GLN A 56 5.68 11.91 -5.65
N GLN A 57 4.77 11.30 -6.41
CA GLN A 57 3.33 11.48 -6.20
C GLN A 57 2.90 11.07 -4.79
N VAL A 58 3.38 9.93 -4.28
CA VAL A 58 3.07 9.47 -2.91
C VAL A 58 3.67 10.38 -1.85
N GLU A 59 4.85 10.94 -2.08
CA GLU A 59 5.48 11.90 -1.15
C GLU A 59 4.71 13.23 -1.09
N GLU A 60 4.15 13.68 -2.21
CA GLU A 60 3.39 14.93 -2.29
C GLU A 60 1.94 14.79 -1.82
N GLN A 61 1.28 13.69 -2.18
CA GLN A 61 -0.18 13.55 -2.05
C GLN A 61 -0.59 12.53 -0.98
N GLY A 62 0.35 11.73 -0.47
CA GLY A 62 0.05 10.58 0.38
C GLY A 62 -0.64 9.45 -0.40
N TYR A 63 -1.37 8.60 0.33
CA TYR A 63 -2.14 7.51 -0.24
C TYR A 63 -3.59 7.57 0.31
N PRO A 64 -4.63 7.50 -0.54
CA PRO A 64 -6.01 7.57 -0.08
C PRO A 64 -6.34 6.49 0.97
N ALA A 65 -7.06 6.88 2.02
CA ALA A 65 -7.47 6.00 3.11
C ALA A 65 -8.99 5.91 3.22
N TYR A 66 -9.46 4.85 3.87
CA TYR A 66 -10.85 4.68 4.30
C TYR A 66 -10.86 4.40 5.80
N THR A 67 -11.99 4.66 6.46
CA THR A 67 -12.12 4.45 7.91
C THR A 67 -13.19 3.41 8.23
N THR A 68 -12.89 2.56 9.22
CA THR A 68 -13.84 1.59 9.80
C THR A 68 -14.31 2.00 11.19
N SER A 69 -13.93 3.20 11.64
CA SER A 69 -14.16 3.64 13.02
C SER A 69 -15.63 3.85 13.35
N ALA A 70 -16.47 4.07 12.33
CA ALA A 70 -17.90 4.32 12.49
C ALA A 70 -18.76 3.03 12.52
N GLY A 71 -18.31 1.94 11.88
CA GLY A 71 -19.12 0.75 11.60
C GLY A 71 -19.03 -0.40 12.61
N TRP A 72 -18.50 -0.18 13.82
CA TRP A 72 -18.39 -1.27 14.79
C TRP A 72 -19.76 -1.74 15.27
N LEU A 73 -20.02 -3.05 15.16
CA LEU A 73 -21.32 -3.68 15.42
C LEU A 73 -21.92 -3.37 16.81
N GLY A 74 -21.09 -3.08 17.81
CA GLY A 74 -21.53 -2.79 19.17
C GLY A 74 -21.98 -1.34 19.43
N TYR A 75 -22.05 -0.49 18.40
CA TYR A 75 -22.42 0.92 18.57
C TYR A 75 -23.92 1.14 18.42
N SER A 76 -24.45 2.10 19.17
CA SER A 76 -25.82 2.56 18.95
C SER A 76 -25.91 3.35 17.64
N ASP A 77 -27.11 3.43 17.07
CA ASP A 77 -27.38 4.18 15.84
C ASP A 77 -26.94 5.64 15.96
N GLU A 78 -27.15 6.28 17.13
CA GLU A 78 -26.74 7.67 17.36
C GLU A 78 -25.21 7.82 17.29
N LYS A 79 -24.48 6.85 17.83
CA LYS A 79 -23.02 6.85 17.79
C LYS A 79 -22.51 6.65 16.36
N ILE A 80 -23.12 5.73 15.60
CA ILE A 80 -22.79 5.50 14.19
C ILE A 80 -23.03 6.78 13.38
N GLN A 81 -24.21 7.41 13.51
CA GLN A 81 -24.53 8.64 12.80
C GLN A 81 -23.53 9.77 13.09
N ARG A 82 -23.16 9.95 14.36
CA ARG A 82 -22.16 10.94 14.75
C ARG A 82 -20.80 10.65 14.13
N LEU A 83 -20.30 9.43 14.24
CA LEU A 83 -18.98 9.04 13.71
C LEU A 83 -18.91 9.11 12.18
N CYS A 84 -19.99 8.80 11.47
CA CYS A 84 -20.05 8.98 10.02
C CYS A 84 -19.88 10.45 9.62
N ARG A 85 -20.54 11.37 10.32
CA ARG A 85 -20.41 12.82 10.07
C ARG A 85 -18.99 13.31 10.40
N GLU A 86 -18.41 12.85 11.51
CA GLU A 86 -17.04 13.17 11.89
C GLU A 86 -16.04 12.71 10.81
N ALA A 87 -16.13 11.46 10.35
CA ALA A 87 -15.26 10.92 9.31
C ALA A 87 -15.33 11.71 7.99
N ILE A 88 -16.54 12.10 7.55
CA ILE A 88 -16.69 12.93 6.34
C ILE A 88 -16.04 14.31 6.54
N ASN A 89 -16.23 14.92 7.72
CA ASN A 89 -15.61 16.21 8.05
C ASN A 89 -14.07 16.13 8.15
N GLU A 90 -13.52 14.99 8.54
CA GLU A 90 -12.08 14.69 8.54
C GLU A 90 -11.53 14.44 7.12
N GLY A 91 -12.39 14.39 6.10
CA GLY A 91 -12.00 14.22 4.71
C GLY A 91 -12.03 12.79 4.19
N PHE A 92 -12.53 11.82 4.96
CA PHE A 92 -12.74 10.46 4.45
C PHE A 92 -13.87 10.45 3.40
N THR A 93 -13.57 9.86 2.25
CA THR A 93 -14.54 9.66 1.16
C THR A 93 -15.13 8.26 1.16
N HIS A 94 -14.55 7.33 1.93
CA HIS A 94 -14.95 5.92 2.01
C HIS A 94 -15.01 5.48 3.48
N LEU A 95 -16.12 4.85 3.86
CA LEU A 95 -16.40 4.36 5.20
C LEU A 95 -16.83 2.89 5.14
N LYS A 96 -16.55 2.13 6.20
CA LYS A 96 -17.04 0.76 6.40
C LYS A 96 -17.51 0.54 7.83
#